data_AF-A0A7S3WR28-F1
#
_entry.id   AF-A0A7S3WR28-F1
#
_cell.length_a   1.000
_cell.length_b   1.000
_cell.length_c   1.000
_cell.angle_alpha   90.00
_cell.angle_beta   90.00
_cell.angle_gamma   90.00
#
_symmetry.space_group_name_H-M   'P 1'
#
loop_
_entity.id
_entity.type
_entity.pdbx_description
1 polymer ?
#
loop_
_entity_poly.entity_id
_entity_poly.type
_entity_poly.pdbx_seq_one_letter_code
_entity_poly.pdbx_strand_id
1 'polypeptide(L)'
;VKTLTPGVGSPLSGPMSSHPPVSPKLSRDRAPGGGDGGRCTIVVKVGTSSILRGDSGTLALSTLACLVETLATLRARGHDVVLVSSGAVGVGCQRLGLAERP
;
A
#
# COMPACT_ATOMS: atom_id res chain seq x y z
N VAL A 1 -13.11 56.54 -12.53
CA VAL A 1 -12.25 55.58 -11.80
C VAL A 1 -12.78 54.17 -12.06
N LYS A 2 -11.91 53.30 -12.61
CA LYS A 2 -12.05 51.87 -12.96
C LYS A 2 -13.24 51.35 -13.80
N THR A 3 -12.90 51.16 -15.07
CA THR A 3 -13.44 50.31 -16.14
C THR A 3 -13.86 48.89 -15.70
N LEU A 4 -15.05 48.44 -16.14
CA LEU A 4 -15.45 47.03 -16.17
C LEU A 4 -15.17 46.46 -17.57
N THR A 5 -14.49 45.32 -17.58
CA THR A 5 -13.92 44.58 -18.73
C THR A 5 -14.96 43.78 -19.52
N PRO A 6 -14.77 43.53 -20.83
CA PRO A 6 -15.48 42.50 -21.58
C PRO A 6 -14.71 41.17 -21.57
N GLY A 7 -15.39 40.03 -21.77
CA GLY A 7 -14.71 38.81 -22.22
C GLY A 7 -15.27 37.47 -21.68
N VAL A 8 -15.99 36.80 -22.58
CA VAL A 8 -16.48 35.42 -22.62
C VAL A 8 -15.49 34.36 -22.09
N GLY A 9 -16.00 33.34 -21.39
CA GLY A 9 -15.27 32.10 -21.12
C GLY A 9 -16.07 31.13 -20.25
N SER A 10 -16.86 30.25 -20.87
CA SER A 10 -17.43 29.08 -20.19
C SER A 10 -16.32 28.07 -19.89
N PRO A 11 -16.35 27.40 -18.71
CA PRO A 11 -15.87 26.04 -18.67
C PRO A 11 -16.94 25.10 -18.08
N LEU A 12 -17.44 24.25 -18.98
CA LEU A 12 -17.46 22.81 -18.82
C LEU A 12 -17.96 22.26 -17.47
N SER A 13 -19.26 22.00 -17.47
CA SER A 13 -19.83 20.85 -16.76
C SER A 13 -19.04 19.58 -17.09
N GLY A 14 -18.54 18.91 -16.06
CA GLY A 14 -17.99 17.56 -16.16
C GLY A 14 -18.14 16.88 -14.80
N PRO A 15 -18.88 15.75 -14.69
CA PRO A 15 -18.93 15.00 -13.45
C PRO A 15 -17.53 14.46 -13.14
N MET A 16 -17.12 14.59 -11.88
CA MET A 16 -15.92 13.95 -11.35
C MET A 16 -15.94 12.48 -11.76
N SER A 17 -14.97 12.10 -12.60
CA SER A 17 -14.77 10.72 -13.02
C SER A 17 -14.72 9.85 -11.79
N SER A 18 -15.74 8.99 -11.64
CA SER A 18 -15.72 7.88 -10.71
C SER A 18 -14.49 7.05 -11.05
N HIS A 19 -13.46 7.07 -10.20
CA HIS A 19 -12.41 6.07 -10.28
C HIS A 19 -13.08 4.69 -10.24
N PRO A 20 -12.87 3.83 -11.24
CA PRO A 20 -13.37 2.47 -11.16
C PRO A 20 -12.74 1.82 -9.92
N PRO A 21 -13.48 1.00 -9.17
CA PRO A 21 -12.88 0.20 -8.11
C PRO A 21 -11.71 -0.58 -8.72
N VAL A 22 -10.51 -0.40 -8.16
CA VAL A 22 -9.36 -1.25 -8.48
C VAL A 22 -9.79 -2.66 -8.12
N SER A 23 -10.16 -3.42 -9.14
CA SER A 23 -10.42 -4.84 -8.98
C SER A 23 -9.05 -5.46 -8.72
N PRO A 24 -8.82 -6.14 -7.58
CA PRO A 24 -7.59 -6.87 -7.40
C PRO A 24 -7.51 -7.87 -8.55
N LYS A 25 -6.53 -7.68 -9.44
CA LYS A 25 -6.18 -8.67 -10.45
C LYS A 25 -5.58 -9.86 -9.70
N LEU A 26 -6.45 -10.73 -9.18
CA LEU A 26 -6.05 -12.04 -8.69
C LEU A 26 -5.71 -12.85 -9.95
N SER A 27 -4.46 -12.76 -10.36
CA SER A 27 -3.89 -13.55 -11.44
C SER A 27 -4.05 -15.03 -11.09
N ARG A 28 -5.07 -15.67 -11.67
CA ARG A 28 -5.12 -17.12 -11.73
C ARG A 28 -4.32 -17.54 -12.95
N ASP A 29 -3.07 -17.90 -12.72
CA ASP A 29 -2.42 -18.87 -13.58
C ASP A 29 -1.56 -19.83 -12.73
N ARG A 30 -1.99 -21.10 -12.75
CA ARG A 30 -1.16 -22.32 -12.71
C ARG A 30 -1.19 -23.29 -11.49
N ALA A 31 -1.36 -24.55 -11.92
CA ALA A 31 -1.01 -25.90 -11.45
C ALA A 31 -1.20 -26.34 -9.98
N PRO A 32 -1.81 -27.53 -9.75
CA PRO A 32 -1.88 -28.17 -8.44
C PRO A 32 -0.57 -28.89 -8.13
N GLY A 33 0.21 -28.38 -7.18
CA GLY A 33 1.29 -29.11 -6.52
C GLY A 33 0.76 -29.81 -5.27
N GLY A 34 0.94 -31.12 -5.17
CA GLY A 34 0.43 -31.96 -4.09
C GLY A 34 1.10 -31.72 -2.72
N GLY A 35 0.33 -31.99 -1.68
CA GLY A 35 0.71 -31.92 -0.27
C GLY A 35 -0.46 -31.41 0.57
N ASP A 36 -0.98 -32.26 1.45
CA ASP A 36 -2.18 -32.06 2.28
C ASP A 36 -1.97 -31.00 3.39
N GLY A 37 -1.80 -29.76 2.95
CA GLY A 37 -1.94 -28.56 3.76
C GLY A 37 -2.77 -27.60 2.93
N GLY A 38 -4.09 -27.58 3.17
CA GLY A 38 -5.03 -26.84 2.33
C GLY A 38 -4.57 -25.40 2.04
N ARG A 39 -4.78 -24.97 0.79
CA ARG A 39 -4.63 -23.56 0.41
C ARG A 39 -5.49 -22.70 1.33
N CYS A 40 -4.92 -21.60 1.82
CA CYS A 40 -5.57 -20.71 2.78
C CYS A 40 -5.36 -19.28 2.36
N THR A 41 -6.33 -18.43 2.70
CA THR A 41 -6.14 -16.98 2.66
C THR A 41 -5.44 -16.54 3.94
N ILE A 42 -4.27 -15.93 3.82
CA ILE A 42 -3.43 -15.49 4.93
C ILE A 42 -3.34 -13.96 4.90
N VAL A 43 -3.87 -13.33 5.95
CA VAL A 43 -3.74 -11.87 6.13
C VAL A 43 -2.59 -11.62 7.11
N VAL A 44 -1.51 -11.04 6.62
CA VAL A 44 -0.37 -10.62 7.44
C VAL A 44 -0.51 -9.13 7.72
N LYS A 45 -0.67 -8.79 9.00
CA LYS A 45 -0.71 -7.40 9.46
C LYS A 45 0.62 -7.03 10.09
N VAL A 46 1.19 -5.91 9.66
CA VAL A 46 2.41 -5.34 10.22
C VAL A 46 2.16 -3.92 10.74
N GLY A 47 2.56 -3.70 11.99
CA GLY A 47 2.47 -2.40 12.64
C GLY A 47 3.63 -1.49 12.26
N THR A 48 3.52 -0.21 12.60
CA THR A 48 4.57 0.80 12.34
C THR A 48 5.88 0.44 13.04
N SER A 49 5.84 -0.08 14.27
CA SER A 49 7.02 -0.54 15.03
C SER A 49 7.68 -1.79 14.46
N SER A 50 7.00 -2.54 13.58
CA SER A 50 7.59 -3.68 12.86
C SER A 50 8.32 -3.25 11.59
N ILE A 51 8.00 -2.06 11.07
CA ILE A 51 8.58 -1.48 9.86
C ILE A 51 9.68 -0.46 10.18
N LEU A 52 9.56 0.21 11.33
CA LEU A 52 10.49 1.23 11.81
C LEU A 52 11.25 0.75 13.05
N ARG A 53 12.56 1.00 13.10
CA ARG A 53 13.44 0.70 14.21
C ARG A 53 13.36 1.82 15.26
N GLY A 54 12.54 1.60 16.27
CA GLY A 54 12.47 2.44 17.48
C GLY A 54 12.34 3.95 17.22
N ASP A 55 12.78 4.69 18.21
CA ASP A 55 12.88 6.15 18.34
C ASP A 55 13.72 6.82 17.23
N SER A 56 14.56 6.07 16.52
CA SER A 56 15.30 6.59 15.35
C SER A 56 14.44 6.83 14.11
N GLY A 57 13.24 6.24 14.05
CA GLY A 57 12.36 6.31 12.88
C GLY A 57 12.92 5.65 11.60
N THR A 58 14.09 5.01 11.68
CA THR A 58 14.74 4.38 10.51
C THR A 58 14.04 3.09 10.10
N LEU A 59 14.10 2.70 8.82
CA LEU A 59 13.50 1.45 8.36
C LEU A 59 14.19 0.22 9.00
N ALA A 60 13.39 -0.72 9.50
CA ALA A 60 13.85 -2.02 9.97
C ALA A 60 14.09 -2.97 8.78
N LEU A 61 15.13 -2.69 7.98
CA LEU A 61 15.39 -3.40 6.71
C LEU A 61 15.50 -4.92 6.87
N SER A 62 16.15 -5.40 7.93
CA SER A 62 16.28 -6.84 8.22
C SER A 62 14.91 -7.50 8.44
N THR A 63 14.02 -6.82 9.16
CA THR A 63 12.65 -7.29 9.42
C THR A 63 11.82 -7.28 8.14
N LEU A 64 11.97 -6.24 7.31
CA LEU A 64 11.30 -6.15 6.01
C LEU A 64 11.76 -7.26 5.05
N ALA A 65 13.06 -7.56 5.00
CA ALA A 65 13.60 -8.63 4.16
C ALA A 65 13.02 -10.00 4.57
N CYS A 66 13.06 -10.34 5.86
CA CYS A 66 12.49 -11.57 6.38
C CYS A 66 10.98 -11.68 6.14
N LEU A 67 10.25 -10.57 6.29
CA LEU A 67 8.83 -10.50 5.95
C LEU A 67 8.60 -10.80 4.47
N VAL A 68 9.33 -10.16 3.57
CA VAL A 68 9.20 -10.36 2.12
C VAL A 68 9.50 -11.82 1.74
N GLU A 69 10.56 -12.41 2.29
CA GLU A 69 10.90 -13.84 2.08
C GLU A 69 9.79 -14.77 2.57
N THR A 70 9.22 -14.48 3.73
CA THR A 70 8.11 -15.26 4.30
C THR A 70 6.87 -15.18 3.41
N LEU A 71 6.49 -13.97 2.97
CA LEU A 71 5.33 -13.77 2.08
C LEU A 71 5.53 -14.45 0.72
N ALA A 72 6.74 -14.35 0.16
CA ALA A 72 7.10 -15.02 -1.09
C ALA A 72 7.00 -16.55 -0.95
N THR A 73 7.49 -17.11 0.16
CA THR A 73 7.41 -18.55 0.45
C THR A 73 5.96 -19.01 0.58
N LEU A 74 5.10 -18.27 1.29
CA LEU A 74 3.68 -18.60 1.43
C LEU A 74 2.96 -18.57 0.08
N ARG A 75 3.25 -17.58 -0.76
CA ARG A 75 2.70 -17.52 -2.13
C ARG A 75 3.19 -18.67 -2.99
N ALA A 76 4.47 -19.02 -2.91
CA ALA A 76 5.05 -20.16 -3.65
C ALA A 76 4.44 -21.51 -3.23
N ARG A 77 3.97 -21.62 -1.98
CA ARG A 77 3.22 -22.78 -1.47
C ARG A 77 1.74 -22.81 -1.89
N GLY A 78 1.26 -21.81 -2.64
CA GLY A 78 -0.11 -21.75 -3.15
C GLY A 78 -1.13 -21.10 -2.22
N HIS A 79 -0.69 -20.36 -1.19
CA HIS A 79 -1.59 -19.57 -0.35
C HIS A 79 -1.93 -18.21 -0.99
N ASP A 80 -3.16 -17.76 -0.77
CA ASP A 80 -3.59 -16.40 -1.11
C ASP A 80 -3.14 -15.45 0.00
N VAL A 81 -2.14 -14.61 -0.26
CA VAL A 81 -1.51 -13.78 0.77
C VAL A 81 -1.92 -12.31 0.61
N VAL A 82 -2.37 -11.69 1.70
CA VAL A 82 -2.69 -10.26 1.79
C VAL A 82 -1.81 -9.61 2.86
N LEU A 83 -1.07 -8.56 2.50
CA LEU A 83 -0.29 -7.76 3.44
C LEU A 83 -1.01 -6.45 3.77
N VAL A 84 -1.17 -6.14 5.05
CA VAL A 84 -1.74 -4.88 5.56
C VAL A 84 -0.71 -4.17 6.43
N SER A 85 -0.40 -2.90 6.14
CA SER A 85 0.61 -2.13 6.88
C SER A 85 0.13 -0.75 7.33
N SER A 86 0.55 -0.30 8.53
CA SER A 86 0.24 1.04 9.08
C SER A 86 1.39 2.06 8.97
N GLY A 87 2.56 1.64 8.47
CA GLY A 87 3.83 2.37 8.59
C GLY A 87 3.98 3.63 7.72
N ALA A 88 3.02 3.94 6.85
CA ALA A 88 3.14 5.02 5.86
C ALA A 88 3.44 6.39 6.48
N VAL A 89 2.73 6.78 7.54
CA VAL A 89 2.92 8.08 8.20
C VAL A 89 4.29 8.17 8.87
N GLY A 90 4.71 7.14 9.60
CA GLY A 90 6.01 7.14 10.28
C GLY A 90 7.18 7.17 9.31
N VAL A 91 7.09 6.42 8.21
CA VAL A 91 8.09 6.47 7.12
C VAL A 91 8.11 7.87 6.48
N GLY A 92 6.94 8.48 6.27
CA GLY A 92 6.81 9.83 5.74
C GLY A 92 7.48 10.87 6.64
N CYS A 93 7.18 10.85 7.94
CA CYS A 93 7.81 11.73 8.93
C CYS A 93 9.33 11.58 8.92
N GLN A 94 9.87 10.35 8.91
CA GLN A 94 11.30 10.11 8.84
C GLN A 94 11.93 10.67 7.55
N ARG A 95 11.30 10.43 6.39
CA ARG A 95 11.81 10.92 5.09
C ARG A 95 11.80 12.44 4.99
N LEU A 96 10.85 13.08 5.66
CA LEU A 96 10.67 14.54 5.65
C LEU A 96 11.37 15.25 6.82
N GLY A 97 12.00 14.50 7.74
CA GLY A 97 12.64 15.07 8.93
C GLY A 97 11.65 15.70 9.92
N LEU A 98 10.40 15.22 9.95
CA LEU A 98 9.37 15.74 10.87
C LEU A 98 9.50 15.07 12.24
N ALA A 99 9.66 15.87 13.28
CA ALA A 99 9.74 15.39 14.67
C ALA A 99 8.38 14.93 15.22
N GLU A 100 7.28 15.48 14.70
CA GLU A 100 5.93 15.16 15.13
C GLU A 100 5.05 14.71 13.96
N ARG A 101 3.99 13.97 14.28
CA ARG A 101 3.00 13.56 13.29
C ARG A 101 2.12 14.76 12.90
N PRO A 102 1.76 14.90 11.61
CA PRO A 102 0.75 15.85 11.16
C PRO A 102 -0.63 15.55 11.74
#